data_AF-A0A846NDV5-F1
#
_entry.id   AF-A0A846NDV5-F1
#
_cell.length_a   1.000
_cell.length_b   1.000
_cell.length_c   1.000
_cell.angle_alpha   90.00
_cell.angle_beta   90.00
_cell.angle_gamma   90.00
#
_symmetry.space_group_name_H-M   'P 1'
#
loop_
_entity.id
_entity.type
_entity.pdbx_description
1 polymer ?
#
loop_
_entity_poly.entity_id
_entity_poly.type
_entity_poly.pdbx_seq_one_letter_code
_entity_poly.pdbx_strand_id
1 'polypeptide(L)'
;MSKEEGERAFVFRNTLILNIDRDADLESKAGIETPIMGRENILEASSKLLLTDPEEADGNALFASVKIHDELRCAAGEKKEVAAISGSPRGGLEADRKLADELHRVLKRFPSDNVILVTDGFSDEEIVPIVGSSVTISSIQHVVVKHSKSVEETYAVMERYLKMIWNEMPYRIYFIGIPGIILTLTGILVMLGLAEVGARVSLLIIGA
;
A
#
# COMPACT_ATOMS: atom_id res chain seq x y z
N MET A 1 -41.86 4.15 -33.51
CA MET A 1 -40.40 4.12 -33.29
C MET A 1 -40.14 4.73 -31.92
N SER A 2 -40.14 3.88 -30.91
CA SER A 2 -40.08 4.21 -29.48
C SER A 2 -38.70 4.74 -29.10
N LYS A 3 -38.65 6.01 -28.70
CA LYS A 3 -37.54 6.58 -27.93
C LYS A 3 -37.80 6.32 -26.44
N GLU A 4 -37.56 5.09 -25.98
CA GLU A 4 -37.54 4.76 -24.54
C GLU A 4 -36.50 3.65 -24.24
N GLU A 5 -35.32 3.73 -24.86
CA GLU A 5 -34.13 3.09 -24.30
C GLU A 5 -33.49 4.09 -23.33
N GLY A 6 -34.20 4.36 -22.24
CA GLY A 6 -33.64 5.06 -21.10
C GLY A 6 -32.51 4.20 -20.53
N GLU A 7 -31.31 4.76 -20.48
CA GLU A 7 -30.15 4.31 -19.70
C GLU A 7 -30.56 3.51 -18.47
N ARG A 8 -30.55 2.18 -18.57
CA ARG A 8 -30.54 1.34 -17.38
C ARG A 8 -29.17 1.55 -16.77
N ALA A 9 -29.08 2.43 -15.77
CA ALA A 9 -27.93 2.48 -14.89
C ALA A 9 -27.62 1.03 -14.47
N PHE A 10 -26.35 0.63 -14.57
CA PHE A 10 -25.91 -0.70 -14.17
C PHE A 10 -26.04 -0.78 -12.64
N VAL A 11 -27.16 -1.32 -12.17
CA VAL A 11 -27.45 -1.47 -10.73
C VAL A 11 -27.07 -2.88 -10.32
N PHE A 12 -26.07 -2.99 -9.46
CA PHE A 12 -25.74 -4.23 -8.78
C PHE A 12 -26.80 -4.53 -7.70
N ARG A 13 -27.20 -5.79 -7.55
CA ARG A 13 -28.18 -6.19 -6.53
C ARG A 13 -27.50 -6.58 -5.23
N ASN A 14 -26.31 -7.15 -5.29
CA ASN A 14 -25.56 -7.56 -4.12
C ASN A 14 -24.11 -7.07 -4.20
N THR A 15 -23.75 -6.10 -3.36
CA THR A 15 -22.41 -5.54 -3.27
C THR A 15 -21.66 -6.11 -2.08
N LEU A 16 -20.50 -6.72 -2.30
CA LEU A 16 -19.59 -7.17 -1.23
C LEU A 16 -18.49 -6.13 -1.00
N ILE A 17 -18.26 -5.72 0.25
CA ILE A 17 -17.05 -4.99 0.64
C ILE A 17 -16.04 -6.01 1.12
N LEU A 18 -14.90 -6.14 0.45
CA LEU A 18 -13.93 -7.18 0.70
C LEU A 18 -12.59 -6.58 1.11
N ASN A 19 -12.21 -6.81 2.37
CA ASN A 19 -10.85 -6.57 2.84
C ASN A 19 -9.97 -7.78 2.54
N ILE A 20 -8.72 -7.53 2.18
CA ILE A 20 -7.76 -8.57 1.82
C ILE A 20 -6.44 -8.30 2.52
N ASP A 21 -5.98 -9.29 3.28
CA ASP A 21 -4.66 -9.35 3.91
C ASP A 21 -3.87 -10.50 3.26
N ARG A 22 -2.92 -10.20 2.38
CA ARG A 22 -2.21 -11.24 1.61
C ARG A 22 -1.21 -12.02 2.46
N ASP A 23 -0.54 -11.35 3.41
CA ASP A 23 0.59 -11.91 4.16
C ASP A 23 0.14 -12.64 5.44
N ALA A 24 -1.18 -12.69 5.66
CA ALA A 24 -1.84 -13.42 6.75
C ALA A 24 -1.46 -12.87 8.12
N ASP A 25 -1.30 -11.57 8.24
CA ASP A 25 -1.04 -10.88 9.50
C ASP A 25 -2.23 -11.00 10.47
N LEU A 26 -3.47 -11.06 9.95
CA LEU A 26 -4.68 -11.34 10.72
C LEU A 26 -4.60 -12.68 11.48
N GLU A 27 -4.16 -13.73 10.80
CA GLU A 27 -4.03 -15.06 11.39
C GLU A 27 -2.76 -15.20 12.22
N SER A 28 -1.63 -14.72 11.70
CA SER A 28 -0.32 -14.95 12.29
C SER A 28 -0.01 -14.04 13.47
N LYS A 29 -0.43 -12.76 13.44
CA LYS A 29 -0.18 -11.79 14.51
C LYS A 29 -1.31 -11.73 15.53
N ALA A 30 -2.57 -11.80 15.08
CA ALA A 30 -3.75 -11.64 15.97
C ALA A 30 -4.52 -12.93 16.28
N GLY A 31 -4.17 -14.06 15.64
CA GLY A 31 -4.86 -15.34 15.84
C GLY A 31 -6.35 -15.25 15.49
N ILE A 32 -6.69 -14.52 14.43
CA ILE A 32 -8.05 -14.33 13.95
C ILE A 32 -8.25 -15.23 12.73
N GLU A 33 -9.16 -16.19 12.82
CA GLU A 33 -9.44 -17.12 11.72
C GLU A 33 -10.23 -16.42 10.60
N THR A 34 -9.78 -16.61 9.36
CA THR A 34 -10.44 -16.12 8.14
C THR A 34 -11.11 -17.28 7.37
N PRO A 35 -12.18 -17.03 6.58
CA PRO A 35 -12.78 -15.74 6.25
C PRO A 35 -13.73 -15.22 7.35
N ILE A 36 -13.66 -13.93 7.64
CA ILE A 36 -14.57 -13.23 8.57
C ILE A 36 -15.65 -12.57 7.73
N MET A 37 -16.90 -12.66 8.16
CA MET A 37 -18.00 -11.96 7.50
C MET A 37 -18.93 -11.33 8.51
N GLY A 38 -19.60 -10.26 8.09
CA GLY A 38 -20.50 -9.50 8.93
C GLY A 38 -19.78 -8.34 9.59
N ARG A 39 -20.47 -7.20 9.61
CA ARG A 39 -19.98 -5.93 10.13
C ARG A 39 -19.45 -6.04 11.56
N GLU A 40 -20.22 -6.63 12.47
CA GLU A 40 -19.87 -6.73 13.89
C GLU A 40 -18.65 -7.64 14.12
N ASN A 41 -18.54 -8.74 13.38
CA ASN A 41 -17.41 -9.67 13.50
C ASN A 41 -16.10 -9.02 13.04
N ILE A 42 -16.16 -8.23 11.95
CA ILE A 42 -14.98 -7.50 11.46
C ILE A 42 -14.60 -6.38 12.42
N LEU A 43 -15.57 -5.70 13.02
CA LEU A 43 -15.32 -4.66 14.02
C LEU A 43 -14.65 -5.23 15.28
N GLU A 44 -15.05 -6.43 15.72
CA GLU A 44 -14.42 -7.12 16.85
C GLU A 44 -12.99 -7.56 16.50
N ALA A 45 -12.81 -8.16 15.32
CA ALA A 45 -11.51 -8.57 14.80
C ALA A 45 -10.54 -7.40 14.68
N SER A 46 -10.97 -6.27 14.09
CA SER A 46 -10.16 -5.07 13.95
C SER A 46 -9.78 -4.48 15.31
N SER A 47 -10.72 -4.46 16.25
CA SER A 47 -10.47 -3.99 17.62
C SER A 47 -9.45 -4.88 18.32
N LYS A 48 -9.54 -6.20 18.19
CA LYS A 48 -8.58 -7.14 18.78
C LYS A 48 -7.17 -6.95 18.20
N LEU A 49 -7.06 -6.78 16.88
CA LEU A 49 -5.78 -6.56 16.20
C LEU A 49 -5.14 -5.25 16.66
N LEU A 50 -5.88 -4.14 16.66
CA LEU A 50 -5.34 -2.82 17.05
C LEU A 50 -5.11 -2.66 18.56
N LEU A 51 -5.77 -3.47 19.41
CA LEU A 51 -5.41 -3.57 20.82
C LEU A 51 -4.08 -4.32 21.03
N THR A 52 -3.72 -5.19 20.09
CA THR A 52 -2.47 -5.96 20.12
C THR A 52 -1.32 -5.14 19.53
N ASP A 53 -1.54 -4.55 18.37
CA ASP A 53 -0.61 -3.65 17.70
C ASP A 53 -1.35 -2.42 17.14
N PRO A 54 -1.31 -1.27 17.85
CA PRO A 54 -1.97 -0.04 17.41
C PRO A 54 -1.40 0.57 16.13
N GLU A 55 -0.19 0.21 15.72
CA GLU A 55 0.45 0.76 14.52
C GLU A 55 0.13 -0.06 13.26
N GLU A 56 -0.54 -1.21 13.39
CA GLU A 56 -0.80 -2.12 12.29
C GLU A 56 -1.72 -1.53 11.20
N ALA A 57 -1.36 -1.75 9.93
CA ALA A 57 -2.10 -1.21 8.80
C ALA A 57 -3.40 -1.98 8.53
N ASP A 58 -3.35 -3.32 8.63
CA ASP A 58 -4.49 -4.22 8.42
C ASP A 58 -5.69 -3.89 9.30
N GLY A 59 -5.44 -3.59 10.58
CA GLY A 59 -6.50 -3.25 11.54
C GLY A 59 -7.27 -1.99 11.13
N ASN A 60 -6.56 -1.00 10.58
CA ASN A 60 -7.19 0.20 10.05
C ASN A 60 -7.91 -0.06 8.72
N ALA A 61 -7.40 -0.97 7.88
CA ALA A 61 -8.06 -1.39 6.64
C ALA A 61 -9.39 -2.13 6.91
N LEU A 62 -9.45 -2.95 7.97
CA LEU A 62 -10.72 -3.54 8.44
C LEU A 62 -11.71 -2.47 8.92
N PHE A 63 -11.26 -1.47 9.69
CA PHE A 63 -12.12 -0.35 10.10
C PHE A 63 -12.62 0.46 8.90
N ALA A 64 -11.77 0.68 7.90
CA ALA A 64 -12.18 1.33 6.66
C ALA A 64 -13.25 0.52 5.92
N SER A 65 -13.13 -0.80 5.91
CA SER A 65 -14.13 -1.70 5.32
C SER A 65 -15.49 -1.59 6.01
N VAL A 66 -15.50 -1.54 7.36
CA VAL A 66 -16.73 -1.30 8.14
C VAL A 66 -17.32 0.09 7.85
N LYS A 67 -16.47 1.12 7.76
CA LYS A 67 -16.89 2.48 7.42
C LYS A 67 -17.55 2.54 6.04
N ILE A 68 -16.91 1.94 5.02
CA ILE A 68 -17.46 1.87 3.66
C ILE A 68 -18.80 1.13 3.68
N HIS A 69 -18.87 0.00 4.38
CA HIS A 69 -20.12 -0.73 4.56
C HIS A 69 -21.22 0.18 5.15
N ASP A 70 -20.94 1.00 6.16
CA ASP A 70 -21.94 1.86 6.79
C ASP A 70 -22.35 3.07 5.94
N GLU A 71 -21.39 3.65 5.22
CA GLU A 71 -21.60 4.81 4.37
C GLU A 71 -22.30 4.45 3.05
N LEU A 72 -22.06 3.23 2.52
CA LEU A 72 -22.63 2.77 1.25
C LEU A 72 -24.16 2.82 1.27
N ARG A 73 -24.72 3.68 0.42
CA ARG A 73 -26.17 3.83 0.24
C ARG A 73 -26.62 2.90 -0.87
N CYS A 74 -27.32 1.83 -0.49
CA CYS A 74 -27.86 0.86 -1.42
C CYS A 74 -29.18 1.34 -2.03
N ALA A 75 -29.42 1.04 -3.30
CA ALA A 75 -30.72 1.22 -3.93
C ALA A 75 -31.79 0.30 -3.29
N ALA A 76 -33.08 0.57 -3.55
CA ALA A 76 -34.16 -0.25 -3.01
C ALA A 76 -34.03 -1.71 -3.48
N GLY A 77 -33.81 -2.63 -2.53
CA GLY A 77 -33.66 -4.06 -2.79
C GLY A 77 -32.20 -4.52 -3.02
N GLU A 78 -31.23 -3.61 -3.02
CA GLU A 78 -29.82 -3.96 -3.02
C GLU A 78 -29.36 -4.39 -1.61
N LYS A 79 -28.61 -5.48 -1.53
CA LYS A 79 -28.00 -5.98 -0.31
C LYS A 79 -26.51 -5.67 -0.33
N LYS A 80 -25.97 -5.37 0.85
CA LYS A 80 -24.55 -5.25 1.07
C LYS A 80 -24.10 -6.19 2.18
N GLU A 81 -22.87 -6.63 2.09
CA GLU A 81 -22.20 -7.43 3.11
C GLU A 81 -20.74 -7.02 3.16
N VAL A 82 -20.08 -7.25 4.29
CA VAL A 82 -18.64 -7.01 4.45
C VAL A 82 -17.94 -8.29 4.86
N ALA A 83 -16.79 -8.56 4.25
CA ALA A 83 -15.96 -9.72 4.53
C ALA A 83 -14.47 -9.35 4.57
N ALA A 84 -13.70 -10.13 5.31
CA ALA A 84 -12.24 -10.09 5.32
C ALA A 84 -11.70 -11.49 5.01
N ILE A 85 -10.75 -11.57 4.10
CA ILE A 85 -10.06 -12.81 3.71
C ILE A 85 -8.56 -12.62 3.87
N SER A 86 -7.85 -13.72 4.14
CA SER A 86 -6.40 -13.71 4.23
C SER A 86 -5.72 -14.72 3.30
N GLY A 87 -4.50 -14.37 2.90
CA GLY A 87 -3.58 -15.27 2.23
C GLY A 87 -2.84 -16.16 3.23
N SER A 88 -1.61 -16.54 2.89
CA SER A 88 -0.77 -17.44 3.68
C SER A 88 0.55 -16.74 3.98
N PRO A 89 1.13 -16.92 5.19
CA PRO A 89 2.41 -16.28 5.55
C PRO A 89 3.60 -16.81 4.74
N ARG A 90 3.40 -17.90 3.97
CA ARG A 90 4.40 -18.43 3.02
C ARG A 90 4.43 -17.66 1.69
N GLY A 91 3.42 -16.84 1.42
CA GLY A 91 3.29 -16.06 0.21
C GLY A 91 3.15 -16.90 -1.07
N GLY A 92 3.25 -16.21 -2.21
CA GLY A 92 3.24 -16.82 -3.54
C GLY A 92 1.98 -17.65 -3.83
N LEU A 93 2.17 -18.77 -4.53
CA LEU A 93 1.06 -19.62 -5.00
C LEU A 93 0.20 -20.20 -3.87
N GLU A 94 0.77 -20.43 -2.68
CA GLU A 94 0.02 -20.95 -1.53
C GLU A 94 -0.94 -19.88 -0.99
N ALA A 95 -0.48 -18.62 -0.90
CA ALA A 95 -1.32 -17.49 -0.53
C ALA A 95 -2.43 -17.25 -1.58
N ASP A 96 -2.08 -17.28 -2.87
CA ASP A 96 -3.06 -17.07 -3.95
C ASP A 96 -4.18 -18.11 -3.93
N ARG A 97 -3.83 -19.39 -3.70
CA ARG A 97 -4.79 -20.49 -3.59
C ARG A 97 -5.70 -20.34 -2.38
N LYS A 98 -5.14 -20.05 -1.20
CA LYS A 98 -5.91 -19.85 0.01
C LYS A 98 -6.89 -18.68 -0.14
N LEU A 99 -6.43 -17.58 -0.72
CA LEU A 99 -7.24 -16.39 -0.97
C LEU A 99 -8.41 -16.69 -1.93
N ALA A 100 -8.17 -17.46 -2.99
CA ALA A 100 -9.23 -17.92 -3.89
C ALA A 100 -10.25 -18.84 -3.19
N ASP A 101 -9.78 -19.76 -2.35
CA ASP A 101 -10.64 -20.67 -1.59
C ASP A 101 -11.50 -19.91 -0.56
N GLU A 102 -10.93 -18.90 0.11
CA GLU A 102 -11.66 -18.03 1.03
C GLU A 102 -12.69 -17.17 0.34
N LEU A 103 -12.33 -16.56 -0.79
CA LEU A 103 -13.27 -15.81 -1.60
C LEU A 103 -14.43 -16.71 -2.04
N HIS A 104 -14.16 -17.95 -2.45
CA HIS A 104 -15.21 -18.89 -2.81
C HIS A 104 -16.14 -19.22 -1.63
N ARG A 105 -15.59 -19.38 -0.41
CA ARG A 105 -16.38 -19.60 0.81
C ARG A 105 -17.29 -18.40 1.13
N VAL A 106 -16.78 -17.18 0.97
CA VAL A 106 -17.55 -15.94 1.14
C VAL A 106 -18.68 -15.85 0.11
N LEU A 107 -18.36 -16.00 -1.18
CA LEU A 107 -19.33 -15.90 -2.27
C LEU A 107 -20.42 -16.98 -2.21
N LYS A 108 -20.10 -18.16 -1.66
CA LYS A 108 -21.10 -19.22 -1.44
C LYS A 108 -22.14 -18.83 -0.39
N ARG A 109 -21.75 -18.06 0.63
CA ARG A 109 -22.65 -17.61 1.70
C ARG A 109 -23.35 -16.29 1.36
N PHE A 110 -22.66 -15.41 0.64
CA PHE A 110 -23.22 -14.17 0.10
C PHE A 110 -22.87 -14.06 -1.41
N PRO A 111 -23.77 -14.50 -2.31
CA PRO A 111 -23.54 -14.39 -3.74
C PRO A 111 -23.63 -12.92 -4.18
N SER A 112 -22.48 -12.28 -4.35
CA SER A 112 -22.37 -10.88 -4.78
C SER A 112 -22.21 -10.73 -6.29
N ASP A 113 -22.83 -9.70 -6.86
CA ASP A 113 -22.66 -9.34 -8.28
C ASP A 113 -21.35 -8.57 -8.50
N ASN A 114 -20.95 -7.79 -7.49
CA ASN A 114 -19.75 -6.99 -7.49
C ASN A 114 -19.08 -6.96 -6.11
N VAL A 115 -17.81 -6.57 -6.16
CA VAL A 115 -17.00 -6.32 -4.97
C VAL A 115 -16.41 -4.90 -4.99
N ILE A 116 -16.32 -4.30 -3.81
CA ILE A 116 -15.51 -3.14 -3.49
C ILE A 116 -14.30 -3.67 -2.71
N LEU A 117 -13.13 -3.62 -3.33
CA LEU A 117 -11.89 -4.10 -2.73
C LEU A 117 -11.35 -3.06 -1.75
N VAL A 118 -10.92 -3.48 -0.56
CA VAL A 118 -10.26 -2.63 0.43
C VAL A 118 -8.89 -3.21 0.76
N THR A 119 -7.85 -2.43 0.51
CA THR A 119 -6.43 -2.82 0.51
C THR A 119 -5.63 -1.76 1.25
N ASP A 120 -4.60 -2.13 2.00
CA ASP A 120 -3.76 -1.25 2.79
C ASP A 120 -2.49 -0.77 2.04
N GLY A 121 -2.13 -1.39 0.91
CA GLY A 121 -1.11 -0.87 -0.01
C GLY A 121 -0.48 -1.90 -0.95
N PHE A 122 0.07 -1.38 -2.07
CA PHE A 122 0.99 -1.99 -3.07
C PHE A 122 0.74 -3.39 -3.68
N SER A 123 -0.18 -4.20 -3.17
CA SER A 123 -0.40 -5.58 -3.62
C SER A 123 -1.53 -5.75 -4.66
N ASP A 124 -2.12 -4.65 -5.11
CA ASP A 124 -3.30 -4.64 -5.97
C ASP A 124 -3.10 -5.35 -7.31
N GLU A 125 -1.91 -5.26 -7.89
CA GLU A 125 -1.60 -5.90 -9.18
C GLU A 125 -1.68 -7.43 -9.12
N GLU A 126 -1.40 -8.02 -7.95
CA GLU A 126 -1.39 -9.47 -7.75
C GLU A 126 -2.76 -10.00 -7.31
N ILE A 127 -3.51 -9.20 -6.55
CA ILE A 127 -4.82 -9.60 -5.98
C ILE A 127 -5.95 -9.42 -6.99
N VAL A 128 -5.92 -8.36 -7.80
CA VAL A 128 -6.99 -8.03 -8.77
C VAL A 128 -7.30 -9.18 -9.73
N PRO A 129 -6.31 -9.89 -10.33
CA PRO A 129 -6.58 -11.03 -11.20
C PRO A 129 -7.30 -12.17 -10.49
N ILE A 130 -6.96 -12.43 -9.22
CA ILE A 130 -7.54 -13.53 -8.43
C ILE A 130 -9.00 -13.22 -8.12
N VAL A 131 -9.28 -12.04 -7.59
CA VAL A 131 -10.64 -11.63 -7.23
C VAL A 131 -11.50 -11.41 -8.48
N GLY A 132 -10.94 -10.73 -9.49
CA GLY A 132 -11.60 -10.44 -10.76
C GLY A 132 -11.97 -11.68 -11.58
N SER A 133 -11.27 -12.80 -11.36
CA SER A 133 -11.64 -14.09 -11.97
C SER A 133 -12.92 -14.70 -11.39
N SER A 134 -13.31 -14.30 -10.17
CA SER A 134 -14.45 -14.87 -9.43
C SER A 134 -15.64 -13.92 -9.37
N VAL A 135 -15.42 -12.60 -9.29
CA VAL A 135 -16.46 -11.57 -9.15
C VAL A 135 -16.03 -10.24 -9.78
N THR A 136 -16.98 -9.46 -10.27
CA THR A 136 -16.71 -8.15 -10.88
C THR A 136 -16.20 -7.15 -9.84
N ILE A 137 -15.01 -6.60 -10.02
CA ILE A 137 -14.49 -5.53 -9.17
C ILE A 137 -15.07 -4.19 -9.65
N SER A 138 -15.93 -3.60 -8.83
CA SER A 138 -16.59 -2.31 -9.13
C SER A 138 -15.79 -1.10 -8.66
N SER A 139 -14.99 -1.26 -7.61
CA SER A 139 -14.18 -0.19 -7.02
C SER A 139 -13.05 -0.79 -6.18
N ILE A 140 -11.96 -0.04 -6.07
CA ILE A 140 -10.82 -0.35 -5.22
C ILE A 140 -10.61 0.85 -4.30
N GLN A 141 -10.47 0.59 -3.00
CA GLN A 141 -10.28 1.58 -1.96
C GLN A 141 -8.96 1.30 -1.24
N HIS A 142 -7.97 2.17 -1.47
CA HIS A 142 -6.68 2.09 -0.78
C HIS A 142 -6.72 2.84 0.54
N VAL A 143 -6.30 2.19 1.61
CA VAL A 143 -6.29 2.72 2.97
C VAL A 143 -4.85 2.85 3.42
N VAL A 144 -4.31 4.06 3.34
CA VAL A 144 -2.95 4.33 3.83
C VAL A 144 -3.00 4.78 5.28
N VAL A 145 -2.42 4.00 6.17
CA VAL A 145 -2.23 4.41 7.58
C VAL A 145 -1.06 5.36 7.67
N LYS A 146 -1.34 6.56 8.19
CA LYS A 146 -0.30 7.58 8.38
C LYS A 146 0.46 7.29 9.67
N HIS A 147 1.65 6.68 9.58
CA HIS A 147 2.56 6.55 10.72
C HIS A 147 3.15 7.92 11.08
N SER A 148 2.62 8.56 12.12
CA SER A 148 2.89 9.96 12.46
C SER A 148 3.73 10.12 13.73
N LYS A 149 5.04 10.32 13.57
CA LYS A 149 5.92 11.21 14.36
C LYS A 149 7.38 11.07 13.93
N SER A 150 7.85 9.83 13.77
CA SER A 150 9.22 9.52 13.37
C SER A 150 9.58 10.04 11.98
N VAL A 151 8.62 10.09 11.04
CA VAL A 151 8.82 10.71 9.73
C VAL A 151 8.98 12.23 9.83
N GLU A 152 8.16 12.90 10.66
CA GLU A 152 8.26 14.34 10.90
C GLU A 152 9.58 14.70 11.61
N GLU A 153 9.97 13.91 12.61
CA GLU A 153 11.27 14.04 13.29
C GLU A 153 12.42 13.82 12.32
N THR A 154 12.33 12.83 11.43
CA THR A 154 13.33 12.58 10.38
C THR A 154 13.42 13.79 9.45
N TYR A 155 12.29 14.35 9.00
CA TYR A 155 12.28 15.55 8.18
C TYR A 155 12.88 16.76 8.91
N ALA A 156 12.59 16.94 10.19
CA ALA A 156 13.16 18.01 11.00
C ALA A 156 14.67 17.87 11.19
N VAL A 157 15.16 16.64 11.43
CA VAL A 157 16.59 16.33 11.52
C VAL A 157 17.29 16.56 10.19
N MET A 158 16.69 16.12 9.07
CA MET A 158 17.21 16.36 7.74
C MET A 158 17.27 17.86 7.41
N GLU A 159 16.19 18.60 7.68
CA GLU A 159 16.15 20.06 7.50
C GLU A 159 17.27 20.74 8.30
N ARG A 160 17.51 20.31 9.53
CA ARG A 160 18.59 20.83 10.38
C ARG A 160 19.96 20.55 9.77
N TYR A 161 20.21 19.35 9.25
CA TYR A 161 21.48 19.05 8.58
C TYR A 161 21.66 19.85 7.28
N LEU A 162 20.61 20.01 6.48
CA LEU A 162 20.62 20.88 5.30
C LEU A 162 20.96 22.33 5.65
N LYS A 163 20.35 22.87 6.71
CA LYS A 163 20.66 24.21 7.24
C LYS A 163 22.11 24.31 7.72
N MET A 164 22.63 23.27 8.38
CA MET A 164 24.01 23.20 8.84
C MET A 164 25.00 23.21 7.67
N ILE A 165 24.73 22.42 6.62
CA ILE A 165 25.53 22.41 5.39
C ILE A 165 25.52 23.78 4.71
N TRP A 166 24.40 24.51 4.71
CA TRP A 166 24.30 25.80 4.03
C TRP A 166 24.90 26.98 4.81
N ASN A 167 24.70 27.00 6.13
CA ASN A 167 24.96 28.18 6.96
C ASN A 167 26.20 28.06 7.84
N GLU A 168 26.69 26.85 8.13
CA GLU A 168 27.75 26.64 9.11
C GLU A 168 29.08 26.24 8.45
N MET A 169 30.15 26.94 8.86
CA MET A 169 31.52 26.56 8.56
C MET A 169 32.05 25.69 9.71
N PRO A 170 32.76 24.57 9.44
CA PRO A 170 33.36 24.18 8.15
C PRO A 170 32.49 23.25 7.28
N TYR A 171 31.30 22.85 7.73
CA TYR A 171 30.45 21.85 7.05
C TYR A 171 30.12 22.21 5.60
N ARG A 172 29.86 23.50 5.32
CA ARG A 172 29.67 24.00 3.95
C ARG A 172 30.87 23.74 3.05
N ILE A 173 32.10 23.90 3.54
CA ILE A 173 33.31 23.61 2.76
C ILE A 173 33.41 22.12 2.49
N TYR A 174 33.19 21.28 3.49
CA TYR A 174 33.35 19.83 3.31
C TYR A 174 32.29 19.21 2.41
N PHE A 175 31.03 19.63 2.52
CA PHE A 175 29.93 19.03 1.75
C PHE A 175 29.70 19.67 0.38
N ILE A 176 29.92 20.98 0.23
CA ILE A 176 29.69 21.69 -1.04
C ILE A 176 31.02 22.13 -1.66
N GLY A 177 31.92 22.72 -0.86
CA GLY A 177 33.17 23.29 -1.35
C GLY A 177 34.12 22.28 -1.99
N ILE A 178 34.57 21.27 -1.24
CA ILE A 178 35.54 20.28 -1.70
C ILE A 178 34.98 19.47 -2.89
N PRO A 179 33.76 18.89 -2.82
CA PRO A 179 33.20 18.19 -3.96
C PRO A 179 33.00 19.11 -5.17
N GLY A 180 32.57 20.36 -4.95
CA GLY A 180 32.40 21.34 -6.02
C GLY A 180 33.71 21.67 -6.73
N ILE A 181 34.81 21.83 -5.99
CA ILE A 181 36.14 22.05 -6.56
C ILE A 181 36.59 20.82 -7.35
N ILE A 182 36.46 19.62 -6.79
CA ILE A 182 36.82 18.37 -7.48
C ILE A 182 36.03 18.22 -8.80
N LEU A 183 34.72 18.46 -8.77
CA LEU A 183 33.85 18.31 -9.93
C LEU A 183 34.16 19.37 -11.00
N THR A 184 34.44 20.60 -10.58
CA THR A 184 34.88 21.68 -11.49
C THR A 184 36.22 21.36 -12.14
N LEU A 185 37.21 20.91 -11.35
CA LEU A 185 38.53 20.53 -11.85
C LEU A 185 38.43 19.37 -12.85
N THR A 186 37.61 18.36 -12.51
CA THR A 186 37.34 17.20 -13.36
C THR A 186 36.68 17.63 -14.67
N GLY A 187 35.69 18.52 -14.62
CA GLY A 187 35.04 19.07 -15.81
C GLY A 187 36.01 19.81 -16.73
N ILE A 188 36.94 20.60 -16.17
CA ILE A 188 37.99 21.28 -16.93
C ILE A 188 38.93 20.27 -17.61
N LEU A 189 39.37 19.24 -16.87
CA LEU A 189 40.23 18.17 -17.41
C LEU A 189 39.56 17.43 -18.58
N VAL A 190 38.24 17.18 -18.50
CA VAL A 190 37.46 16.57 -19.58
C VAL A 190 37.39 17.48 -20.81
N MET A 191 37.09 18.77 -20.63
CA MET A 191 37.02 19.73 -21.74
C MET A 191 38.36 19.89 -22.47
N LEU A 192 39.48 19.76 -21.76
CA LEU A 192 40.82 19.83 -22.33
C LEU A 192 41.32 18.49 -22.91
N GLY A 193 40.54 17.41 -22.82
CA GLY A 193 40.95 16.07 -23.25
C GLY A 193 42.04 15.44 -22.39
N LEU A 194 42.30 15.97 -21.19
CA LEU A 194 43.34 15.52 -20.25
C LEU A 194 42.79 14.60 -19.15
N ALA A 195 41.54 14.17 -19.26
CA ALA A 195 40.87 13.36 -18.24
C ALA A 195 41.61 12.06 -17.90
N GLU A 196 42.13 11.34 -18.90
CA GLU A 196 42.89 10.12 -18.66
C GLU A 196 44.18 10.37 -17.87
N VAL A 197 44.89 11.45 -18.19
CA VAL A 197 46.13 11.82 -17.49
C VAL A 197 45.82 12.20 -16.04
N GLY A 198 44.76 12.99 -15.83
CA GLY A 198 44.28 13.35 -14.50
C GLY A 198 43.88 12.13 -13.66
N ALA A 199 43.19 11.16 -14.25
CA ALA A 199 42.81 9.91 -13.58
C ALA A 199 44.03 9.07 -13.17
N ARG A 200 45.02 8.92 -14.06
CA ARG A 200 46.27 8.18 -13.78
C ARG A 200 47.09 8.82 -12.66
N VAL A 201 47.20 10.15 -12.64
CA VAL A 201 47.89 10.88 -11.56
C VAL A 201 47.15 10.74 -10.24
N SER A 202 45.81 10.78 -10.25
CA SER A 202 44.99 10.61 -9.05
C SER A 202 45.15 9.22 -8.43
N LEU A 203 45.16 8.16 -9.25
CA LEU A 203 45.44 6.79 -8.81
C LEU A 203 46.82 6.67 -8.15
N LEU A 204 47.84 7.28 -8.77
CA LEU A 204 49.21 7.30 -8.24
C LEU A 204 49.32 8.02 -6.88
N ILE A 205 48.53 9.07 -6.65
CA ILE A 205 48.46 9.79 -5.36
C ILE A 205 47.75 8.95 -4.29
N ILE A 206 46.69 8.24 -4.66
CA ILE A 206 45.93 7.36 -3.75
C ILE A 206 46.72 6.07 -3.42
N GLY A 207 47.75 5.76 -4.21
CA GLY A 207 48.59 4.57 -4.03
C GLY A 207 47.97 3.28 -4.55
N ALA A 208 47.05 3.40 -5.51
CA ALA A 208 46.38 2.30 -6.20
C ALA A 208 46.99 2.05 -7.58
#